data_AF-A0A6S6U7D4-F1
#
_entry.id   AF-A0A6S6U7D4-F1
#
_cell.length_a   1.000
_cell.length_b   1.000
_cell.length_c   1.000
_cell.angle_alpha   90.00
_cell.angle_beta   90.00
_cell.angle_gamma   90.00
#
_symmetry.space_group_name_H-M   'P 1'
#
loop_
_entity.id
_entity.type
_entity.pdbx_description
1 polymer ?
#
loop_
_entity_poly.entity_id
_entity_poly.type
_entity_poly.pdbx_seq_one_letter_code
_entity_poly.pdbx_strand_id
1 'polypeptide(L)'
;MTRSTLSLYLESSIGLKNVKRIHWNQSSPALYETAICRNEAQVGAGGTLVAMTGTFTGRAPNDKFIVDNEVSHDKVWWGEVNKGIDEASFDKVLEDALAFLEDKEVFVQDLLAGADPATELPVRIITQNAWHAMFARNMFIRPDDMERELNVDEPQFTVIHVPEMQAEAARHNTNDGAFVLLNFARRLIVIGGTQYAGEIKKSIFSVMNYLLPQKGIMSMHASANVGKAGDVAILFGLSGTGKTTLSADPERQLIGDDEHGWSDQGVFNIEGGCYAKVINLSAEAEPLIHATTQQFGTVLENVVMDEKTRELDLDDNSITENTRASYPITMIPDAMYPGKAGHPKHIIMLTCDAFGVLPPISKLTTEQAMYHFMSGYTAKVAGTEAGITEPTTTFSACFGAPFMALHPSVYADLLGAKINKHGVSCWLLNTGWNGGPYGVGTRMKIRYTRSMLNAALRGELDNVETELDEIFGLHIPVSCPNVPSE
;
A
#
# COMPACT_ATOMS: atom_id res chain seq x y z
N MET A 1 -11.76 28.24 11.67
CA MET A 1 -13.20 28.30 11.27
C MET A 1 -14.09 27.97 12.45
N THR A 2 -15.32 28.49 12.50
CA THR A 2 -16.29 28.09 13.54
C THR A 2 -16.91 26.73 13.20
N ARG A 3 -17.36 26.00 14.23
CA ARG A 3 -18.02 24.68 14.07
C ARG A 3 -19.24 24.74 13.13
N SER A 4 -19.97 25.85 13.11
CA SER A 4 -21.10 26.09 12.20
C SER A 4 -20.67 26.11 10.73
N THR A 5 -19.52 26.71 10.40
CA THR A 5 -19.02 26.81 9.02
C THR A 5 -18.60 25.46 8.46
N LEU A 6 -17.94 24.61 9.26
CA LEU A 6 -17.52 23.27 8.83
C LEU A 6 -18.72 22.35 8.58
N SER A 7 -19.73 22.40 9.45
CA SER A 7 -20.97 21.64 9.27
C SER A 7 -21.71 22.05 7.99
N LEU A 8 -21.85 23.36 7.75
CA LEU A 8 -22.47 23.88 6.53
C LEU A 8 -21.69 23.46 5.28
N TYR A 9 -20.36 23.44 5.36
CA TYR A 9 -19.54 22.96 4.25
C TYR A 9 -19.83 21.49 3.93
N LEU A 10 -19.76 20.59 4.92
CA LEU A 10 -20.02 19.16 4.69
C LEU A 10 -21.44 18.92 4.17
N GLU A 11 -22.42 19.66 4.68
CA GLU A 11 -23.79 19.61 4.16
C GLU A 11 -23.85 20.04 2.68
N SER A 12 -23.23 21.16 2.32
CA SER A 12 -23.27 21.68 0.95
C SER A 12 -22.45 20.87 -0.07
N SER A 13 -21.36 20.23 0.38
CA SER A 13 -20.40 19.55 -0.50
C SER A 13 -20.72 18.07 -0.71
N ILE A 14 -21.14 17.38 0.35
CA ILE A 14 -21.39 15.93 0.32
C ILE A 14 -22.76 15.54 0.88
N GLY A 15 -23.58 16.48 1.34
CA GLY A 15 -24.90 16.20 1.88
C GLY A 15 -24.93 15.71 3.33
N LEU A 16 -23.81 15.74 4.06
CA LEU A 16 -23.76 15.27 5.44
C LEU A 16 -24.38 16.29 6.40
N LYS A 17 -25.46 15.90 7.08
CA LYS A 17 -26.26 16.76 7.95
C LYS A 17 -26.34 16.20 9.36
N ASN A 18 -26.84 17.01 10.30
CA ASN A 18 -27.25 16.59 11.64
C ASN A 18 -26.24 15.75 12.45
N VAL A 19 -24.93 15.87 12.17
CA VAL A 19 -23.90 15.18 12.94
C VAL A 19 -23.82 15.77 14.35
N LYS A 20 -23.74 14.90 15.37
CA LYS A 20 -23.67 15.31 16.78
C LYS A 20 -22.43 16.12 17.08
N ARG A 21 -21.28 15.79 16.46
CA ARG A 21 -20.02 16.52 16.60
C ARG A 21 -19.08 16.25 15.43
N ILE A 22 -18.33 17.27 15.03
CA ILE A 22 -17.27 17.17 14.04
C ILE A 22 -15.94 17.41 14.75
N HIS A 23 -15.03 16.44 14.64
CA HIS A 23 -13.67 16.48 15.14
C HIS A 23 -12.71 16.65 13.95
N TRP A 24 -12.32 17.90 13.67
CA TRP A 24 -11.57 18.25 12.48
C TRP A 24 -10.07 18.31 12.74
N ASN A 25 -9.28 17.62 11.91
CA ASN A 25 -7.81 17.56 11.95
C ASN A 25 -7.24 17.37 13.36
N GLN A 26 -7.88 16.52 14.16
CA GLN A 26 -7.38 16.19 15.49
C GLN A 26 -5.99 15.54 15.38
N SER A 27 -5.12 15.92 16.31
CA SER A 27 -3.78 15.35 16.44
C SER A 27 -3.86 13.88 16.90
N SER A 28 -2.78 13.13 16.68
CA SER A 28 -2.71 11.72 17.08
C SER A 28 -3.00 11.51 18.58
N PRO A 29 -2.52 12.34 19.52
CA PRO A 29 -2.92 12.23 20.93
C PRO A 29 -4.42 12.41 21.19
N ALA A 30 -5.08 13.38 20.56
CA ALA A 30 -6.52 13.60 20.76
C ALA A 30 -7.37 12.45 20.18
N LEU A 31 -6.95 11.92 19.03
CA LEU A 31 -7.57 10.73 18.43
C LEU A 31 -7.36 9.49 19.30
N TYR A 32 -6.14 9.31 19.83
CA TYR A 32 -5.79 8.22 20.73
C TYR A 32 -6.65 8.23 22.00
N GLU A 33 -6.75 9.37 22.69
CA GLU A 33 -7.61 9.52 23.87
C GLU A 33 -9.06 9.15 23.56
N THR A 34 -9.57 9.63 22.42
CA THR A 34 -10.95 9.37 22.01
C THR A 34 -11.17 7.89 21.69
N ALA A 35 -10.25 7.23 20.98
CA ALA A 35 -10.32 5.82 20.66
C ALA A 35 -10.39 4.94 21.93
N ILE A 36 -9.58 5.26 22.94
CA ILE A 36 -9.60 4.58 24.23
C ILE A 36 -10.90 4.86 24.98
N CYS A 37 -11.33 6.14 25.09
CA CYS A 37 -12.56 6.50 25.79
C CYS A 37 -13.82 5.88 25.16
N ARG A 38 -13.80 5.60 23.86
CA ARG A 38 -14.90 4.97 23.12
C ARG A 38 -14.79 3.45 23.01
N ASN A 39 -13.79 2.84 23.65
CA ASN A 39 -13.49 1.40 23.55
C ASN A 39 -13.35 0.91 22.10
N GLU A 40 -12.83 1.75 21.22
CA GLU A 40 -12.59 1.38 19.82
C GLU A 40 -11.28 0.57 19.66
N ALA A 41 -10.37 0.73 20.62
CA ALA A 41 -9.07 0.05 20.66
C ALA A 41 -8.55 -0.03 22.11
N GLN A 42 -7.47 -0.78 22.32
CA GLN A 42 -6.81 -0.94 23.61
C GLN A 42 -5.38 -0.40 23.59
N VAL A 43 -4.86 -0.01 24.75
CA VAL A 43 -3.45 0.39 24.88
C VAL A 43 -2.56 -0.85 24.94
N GLY A 44 -1.59 -0.93 24.04
CA GLY A 44 -0.57 -1.97 24.01
C GLY A 44 0.79 -1.52 24.52
N ALA A 45 1.78 -2.43 24.44
CA ALA A 45 3.16 -2.18 24.83
C ALA A 45 3.70 -0.87 24.22
N GLY A 46 4.40 -0.08 25.04
CA GLY A 46 5.01 1.19 24.61
C GLY A 46 4.02 2.29 24.20
N GLY A 47 2.73 2.12 24.49
CA GLY A 47 1.68 3.10 24.17
C GLY A 47 1.09 2.94 22.76
N THR A 48 1.30 1.80 22.11
CA THR A 48 0.60 1.47 20.85
C THR A 48 -0.91 1.39 21.03
N LEU A 49 -1.65 1.57 19.94
CA LEU A 49 -3.09 1.41 19.89
C LEU A 49 -3.43 0.07 19.20
N VAL A 50 -4.00 -0.89 19.92
CA VAL A 50 -4.35 -2.22 19.39
C VAL A 50 -5.84 -2.25 19.04
N ALA A 51 -6.16 -2.34 17.74
CA ALA A 51 -7.52 -2.36 17.20
C ALA A 51 -7.84 -3.72 16.57
N MET A 52 -9.11 -4.14 16.68
CA MET A 52 -9.60 -5.40 16.11
C MET A 52 -10.63 -5.10 15.03
N THR A 53 -10.52 -5.75 13.87
CA THR A 53 -11.37 -5.45 12.71
C THR A 53 -12.46 -6.49 12.45
N GLY A 54 -12.63 -7.44 13.37
CA GLY A 54 -13.67 -8.46 13.31
C GLY A 54 -13.48 -9.40 12.12
N THR A 55 -14.57 -9.65 11.38
CA THR A 55 -14.60 -10.62 10.27
C THR A 55 -13.62 -10.28 9.15
N PHE A 56 -13.45 -9.00 8.84
CA PHE A 56 -12.56 -8.57 7.76
C PHE A 56 -11.18 -8.24 8.33
N THR A 57 -10.29 -9.22 8.32
CA THR A 57 -8.86 -9.07 8.69
C THR A 57 -7.96 -8.78 7.48
N GLY A 58 -8.57 -8.45 6.34
CA GLY A 58 -7.93 -8.17 5.07
C GLY A 58 -8.93 -7.50 4.11
N ARG A 59 -8.49 -7.28 2.87
CA ARG A 59 -9.34 -6.63 1.86
C ARG A 59 -10.57 -7.46 1.52
N ALA A 60 -11.63 -6.79 1.10
CA ALA A 60 -12.86 -7.35 0.54
C ALA A 60 -12.88 -7.15 -0.99
N PRO A 61 -12.01 -7.86 -1.76
CA PRO A 61 -11.83 -7.57 -3.19
C PRO A 61 -13.10 -7.78 -4.01
N ASN A 62 -14.01 -8.65 -3.56
CA ASN A 62 -15.26 -8.91 -4.25
C ASN A 62 -16.30 -7.80 -4.06
N ASP A 63 -16.06 -6.91 -3.10
CA ASP A 63 -16.99 -5.86 -2.68
C ASP A 63 -16.49 -4.46 -3.07
N LYS A 64 -15.45 -4.40 -3.91
CA LYS A 64 -14.97 -3.18 -4.57
C LYS A 64 -15.73 -2.93 -5.87
N PHE A 65 -16.29 -1.74 -6.00
CA PHE A 65 -17.03 -1.29 -7.18
C PHE A 65 -16.54 0.08 -7.64
N ILE A 66 -16.59 0.32 -8.94
CA ILE A 66 -16.32 1.62 -9.56
C ILE A 66 -17.57 2.02 -10.34
N VAL A 67 -18.02 3.26 -10.15
CA VAL A 67 -19.19 3.77 -10.87
C VAL A 67 -18.88 3.84 -12.37
N ASP A 68 -19.71 3.20 -13.17
CA ASP A 68 -19.63 3.22 -14.63
C ASP A 68 -20.44 4.41 -15.18
N ASN A 69 -19.73 5.45 -15.61
CA ASN A 69 -20.29 6.68 -16.17
C ASN A 69 -19.38 7.23 -17.27
N GLU A 70 -19.78 8.34 -17.90
CA GLU A 70 -19.03 8.94 -19.01
C GLU A 70 -17.56 9.27 -18.70
N VAL A 71 -17.20 9.47 -17.43
CA VAL A 71 -15.82 9.76 -17.02
C VAL A 71 -14.97 8.50 -16.96
N SER A 72 -15.56 7.37 -16.55
CA SER A 72 -14.86 6.11 -16.27
C SER A 72 -15.00 5.05 -17.37
N HIS A 73 -16.10 5.05 -18.12
CA HIS A 73 -16.52 3.96 -19.02
C HIS A 73 -15.41 3.49 -19.97
N ASP A 74 -14.78 4.41 -20.70
CA ASP A 74 -13.78 4.07 -21.72
C ASP A 74 -12.35 3.94 -21.17
N LYS A 75 -12.15 4.16 -19.86
CA LYS A 75 -10.82 4.25 -19.25
C LYS A 75 -10.55 3.11 -18.27
N VAL A 76 -11.56 2.77 -17.47
CA VAL A 76 -11.41 1.74 -16.45
C VAL A 76 -11.26 0.37 -17.11
N TRP A 77 -10.33 -0.41 -16.60
CA TRP A 77 -10.16 -1.80 -16.99
C TRP A 77 -11.20 -2.66 -16.26
N TRP A 78 -12.40 -2.71 -16.83
CA TRP A 78 -13.52 -3.47 -16.30
C TRP A 78 -13.24 -4.98 -16.27
N GLY A 79 -13.66 -5.64 -15.20
CA GLY A 79 -13.49 -7.08 -15.01
C GLY A 79 -13.78 -7.53 -13.58
N GLU A 80 -13.27 -8.69 -13.19
CA GLU A 80 -13.48 -9.23 -11.85
C GLU A 80 -12.91 -8.34 -10.73
N VAL A 81 -11.85 -7.59 -11.03
CA VAL A 81 -11.20 -6.65 -10.11
C VAL A 81 -11.92 -5.31 -10.02
N ASN A 82 -12.24 -4.71 -11.17
CA ASN A 82 -12.93 -3.42 -11.26
C ASN A 82 -14.35 -3.70 -11.72
N LYS A 83 -15.24 -3.95 -10.75
CA LYS A 83 -16.66 -4.23 -11.01
C LYS A 83 -17.42 -2.91 -11.20
N GLY A 84 -18.23 -2.84 -12.24
CA GLY A 84 -19.09 -1.68 -12.49
C GLY A 84 -20.28 -1.63 -11.53
N ILE A 85 -20.67 -0.43 -11.11
CA ILE A 85 -21.94 -0.14 -10.45
C ILE A 85 -22.57 1.09 -11.10
N ASP A 86 -23.90 1.15 -11.18
CA ASP A 86 -24.59 2.32 -11.73
C ASP A 86 -24.68 3.47 -10.71
N GLU A 87 -24.83 4.71 -11.20
CA GLU A 87 -24.95 5.91 -10.36
C GLU A 87 -26.12 5.84 -9.37
N ALA A 88 -27.26 5.25 -9.75
CA ALA A 88 -28.43 5.20 -8.88
C ALA A 88 -28.19 4.24 -7.69
N SER A 89 -27.47 3.15 -7.90
CA SER A 89 -27.07 2.23 -6.85
C SER A 89 -26.01 2.84 -5.93
N PHE A 90 -25.04 3.58 -6.49
CA PHE A 90 -24.10 4.40 -5.70
C PHE A 90 -24.82 5.44 -4.84
N ASP A 91 -25.80 6.16 -5.41
CA ASP A 91 -26.58 7.17 -4.71
C ASP A 91 -27.34 6.61 -3.51
N LYS A 92 -27.93 5.41 -3.62
CA LYS A 92 -28.59 4.75 -2.49
C LYS A 92 -27.63 4.42 -1.36
N VAL A 93 -26.44 3.89 -1.69
CA VAL A 93 -25.41 3.59 -0.68
C VAL A 93 -24.94 4.87 -0.01
N LEU A 94 -24.72 5.92 -0.79
CA LEU A 94 -24.30 7.23 -0.26
C LEU A 94 -25.38 7.83 0.65
N GLU A 95 -26.64 7.83 0.23
CA GLU A 95 -27.77 8.32 1.04
C GLU A 95 -27.82 7.58 2.37
N ASP A 96 -27.77 6.25 2.35
CA ASP A 96 -27.84 5.44 3.56
C ASP A 96 -26.59 5.62 4.44
N ALA A 97 -25.39 5.83 3.86
CA ALA A 97 -24.16 6.13 4.59
C ALA A 97 -24.18 7.51 5.26
N LEU A 98 -24.71 8.53 4.59
CA LEU A 98 -24.87 9.86 5.18
C LEU A 98 -25.91 9.85 6.30
N ALA A 99 -27.04 9.17 6.08
CA ALA A 99 -28.08 8.96 7.09
C ALA A 99 -27.52 8.18 8.30
N PHE A 100 -26.66 7.19 8.07
CA PHE A 100 -26.01 6.43 9.12
C PHE A 100 -25.09 7.30 10.00
N LEU A 101 -24.55 8.40 9.48
CA LEU A 101 -23.70 9.32 10.23
C LEU A 101 -24.48 10.42 10.98
N GLU A 102 -25.78 10.57 10.73
CA GLU A 102 -26.62 11.50 11.48
C GLU A 102 -26.63 11.15 12.97
N ASP A 103 -26.69 12.17 13.84
CA ASP A 103 -26.60 12.07 15.30
C ASP A 103 -25.33 11.39 15.86
N LYS A 104 -24.34 11.09 15.00
CA LYS A 104 -23.03 10.57 15.40
C LYS A 104 -21.96 11.63 15.44
N GLU A 105 -20.89 11.31 16.15
CA GLU A 105 -19.65 12.07 16.09
C GLU A 105 -18.81 11.57 14.91
N VAL A 106 -18.26 12.50 14.13
CA VAL A 106 -17.43 12.21 12.97
C VAL A 106 -16.05 12.83 13.13
N PHE A 107 -15.03 12.12 12.67
CA PHE A 107 -13.65 12.59 12.58
C PHE A 107 -13.34 12.89 11.13
N VAL A 108 -12.80 14.08 10.90
CA VAL A 108 -12.41 14.56 9.58
C VAL A 108 -10.90 14.79 9.59
N GLN A 109 -10.18 14.19 8.64
CA GLN A 109 -8.76 14.45 8.41
C GLN A 109 -8.57 14.92 6.97
N ASP A 110 -8.08 16.13 6.81
CA ASP A 110 -7.60 16.67 5.54
C ASP A 110 -6.10 16.39 5.42
N LEU A 111 -5.74 15.57 4.44
CA LEU A 111 -4.40 15.00 4.26
C LEU A 111 -3.97 15.09 2.79
N LEU A 112 -2.75 14.68 2.48
CA LEU A 112 -2.24 14.65 1.10
C LEU A 112 -1.86 13.23 0.70
N ALA A 113 -2.23 12.85 -0.51
CA ALA A 113 -1.67 11.70 -1.21
C ALA A 113 -0.72 12.20 -2.30
N GLY A 114 0.56 11.82 -2.22
CA GLY A 114 1.62 12.29 -3.12
C GLY A 114 2.50 13.38 -2.51
N ALA A 115 3.79 13.08 -2.38
CA ALA A 115 4.82 13.96 -1.85
C ALA A 115 5.35 15.03 -2.83
N ASP A 116 5.01 14.94 -4.13
CA ASP A 116 5.41 15.93 -5.12
C ASP A 116 4.35 17.04 -5.23
N PRO A 117 4.66 18.30 -4.85
CA PRO A 117 3.67 19.39 -4.85
C PRO A 117 3.01 19.67 -6.19
N ALA A 118 3.64 19.27 -7.31
CA ALA A 118 3.06 19.41 -8.64
C ALA A 118 1.92 18.42 -8.92
N THR A 119 1.82 17.34 -8.15
CA THR A 119 0.95 16.18 -8.43
C THR A 119 0.23 15.64 -7.20
N GLU A 120 0.49 16.20 -6.04
CA GLU A 120 -0.20 15.90 -4.80
C GLU A 120 -1.73 16.00 -4.95
N LEU A 121 -2.43 15.16 -4.21
CA LEU A 121 -3.87 15.08 -4.16
C LEU A 121 -4.31 15.38 -2.72
N PRO A 122 -4.85 16.57 -2.44
CA PRO A 122 -5.54 16.83 -1.20
C PRO A 122 -6.74 15.88 -1.05
N VAL A 123 -6.80 15.13 0.05
CA VAL A 123 -7.85 14.15 0.34
C VAL A 123 -8.51 14.45 1.68
N ARG A 124 -9.83 14.26 1.76
CA ARG A 124 -10.59 14.35 2.99
C ARG A 124 -11.06 12.97 3.41
N ILE A 125 -10.69 12.53 4.60
CA ILE A 125 -11.17 11.28 5.18
C ILE A 125 -12.19 11.61 6.27
N ILE A 126 -13.40 11.06 6.15
CA ILE A 126 -14.49 11.21 7.11
C ILE A 126 -14.82 9.83 7.64
N THR A 127 -14.72 9.63 8.95
CA THR A 127 -14.98 8.35 9.61
C THR A 127 -15.69 8.54 10.95
N GLN A 128 -16.44 7.53 11.40
CA GLN A 128 -17.08 7.57 12.72
C GLN A 128 -16.18 7.11 13.88
N ASN A 129 -15.02 6.51 13.59
CA ASN A 129 -14.07 5.98 14.57
C ASN A 129 -12.79 6.83 14.63
N ALA A 130 -12.33 7.12 15.84
CA ALA A 130 -11.11 7.87 16.09
C ALA A 130 -9.86 7.11 15.65
N TRP A 131 -9.80 5.78 15.84
CA TRP A 131 -8.63 5.01 15.46
C TRP A 131 -8.45 4.91 13.94
N HIS A 132 -9.52 4.85 13.14
CA HIS A 132 -9.43 4.93 11.68
C HIS A 132 -8.97 6.31 11.20
N ALA A 133 -9.34 7.38 11.89
CA ALA A 133 -8.79 8.72 11.62
C ALA A 133 -7.30 8.79 11.97
N MET A 134 -6.87 8.11 13.04
CA MET A 134 -5.46 7.98 13.40
C MET A 134 -4.68 7.16 12.37
N PHE A 135 -5.27 6.06 11.87
CA PHE A 135 -4.73 5.30 10.74
C PHE A 135 -4.54 6.17 9.50
N ALA A 136 -5.57 6.93 9.10
CA ALA A 136 -5.46 7.84 7.95
C ALA A 136 -4.33 8.87 8.16
N ARG A 137 -4.25 9.47 9.37
CA ARG A 137 -3.21 10.44 9.74
C ARG A 137 -1.80 9.83 9.75
N ASN A 138 -1.67 8.53 10.04
CA ASN A 138 -0.43 7.79 9.90
C ASN A 138 -0.09 7.57 8.43
N MET A 139 -1.05 7.10 7.62
CA MET A 139 -0.80 6.64 6.25
C MET A 139 -0.62 7.74 5.21
N PHE A 140 -1.31 8.87 5.33
CA PHE A 140 -1.19 9.97 4.37
C PHE A 140 -0.29 11.08 4.91
N ILE A 141 0.18 11.94 4.00
CA ILE A 141 1.07 13.05 4.35
C ILE A 141 0.24 14.12 5.06
N ARG A 142 0.77 14.63 6.18
CA ARG A 142 0.10 15.64 7.00
C ARG A 142 0.50 17.03 6.52
N PRO A 143 -0.44 17.87 6.05
CA PRO A 143 -0.16 19.24 5.62
C PRO A 143 0.57 20.06 6.70
N ASP A 144 0.15 19.92 7.96
CA ASP A 144 0.72 20.65 9.10
C ASP A 144 2.24 20.43 9.25
N ASP A 145 2.72 19.21 8.99
CA ASP A 145 4.15 18.89 9.08
C ASP A 145 4.96 19.58 7.97
N MET A 146 4.30 19.99 6.89
CA MET A 146 4.87 20.66 5.71
C MET A 146 4.66 22.19 5.76
N GLU A 147 4.23 22.72 6.90
CA GLU A 147 3.83 24.14 7.06
C GLU A 147 2.77 24.57 6.03
N ARG A 148 1.91 23.62 5.61
CA ARG A 148 0.83 23.85 4.66
C ARG A 148 -0.52 23.78 5.36
N GLU A 149 -1.33 24.81 5.18
CA GLU A 149 -2.73 24.81 5.59
C GLU A 149 -3.62 24.55 4.37
N LEU A 150 -4.49 23.54 4.46
CA LEU A 150 -5.49 23.25 3.42
C LEU A 150 -6.76 24.06 3.68
N ASN A 151 -7.26 24.71 2.64
CA ASN A 151 -8.60 25.31 2.72
C ASN A 151 -9.66 24.20 2.73
N VAL A 152 -10.82 24.47 3.35
CA VAL A 152 -11.89 23.48 3.52
C VAL A 152 -12.43 22.95 2.17
N ASP A 153 -12.30 23.73 1.10
CA ASP A 153 -12.72 23.44 -0.27
C ASP A 153 -11.59 22.87 -1.15
N GLU A 154 -10.37 22.76 -0.63
CA GLU A 154 -9.21 22.27 -1.37
C GLU A 154 -9.19 20.73 -1.60
N PRO A 155 -9.71 19.87 -0.69
CA PRO A 155 -9.74 18.43 -0.92
C PRO A 155 -10.38 18.05 -2.26
N GLN A 156 -9.61 17.32 -3.04
CA GLN A 156 -9.97 16.89 -4.39
C GLN A 156 -10.56 15.49 -4.42
N PHE A 157 -10.46 14.71 -3.35
CA PHE A 157 -11.19 13.46 -3.17
C PHE A 157 -11.67 13.34 -1.73
N THR A 158 -12.87 12.80 -1.52
CA THR A 158 -13.42 12.55 -0.18
C THR A 158 -13.68 11.05 0.01
N VAL A 159 -13.27 10.51 1.15
CA VAL A 159 -13.61 9.16 1.62
C VAL A 159 -14.61 9.28 2.74
N ILE A 160 -15.78 8.64 2.59
CA ILE A 160 -16.77 8.46 3.65
C ILE A 160 -16.64 7.02 4.13
N HIS A 161 -16.22 6.84 5.37
CA HIS A 161 -15.93 5.56 5.97
C HIS A 161 -16.90 5.27 7.14
N VAL A 162 -17.77 4.29 6.93
CA VAL A 162 -18.86 3.87 7.82
C VAL A 162 -18.76 2.37 8.11
N PRO A 163 -17.69 1.92 8.80
CA PRO A 163 -17.30 0.51 8.82
C PRO A 163 -18.33 -0.41 9.49
N GLU A 164 -19.21 0.12 10.33
CA GLU A 164 -20.28 -0.62 11.00
C GLU A 164 -21.61 -0.64 10.21
N MET A 165 -21.74 0.15 9.14
CA MET A 165 -22.90 0.09 8.25
C MET A 165 -22.75 -1.10 7.30
N GLN A 166 -23.74 -1.99 7.24
CA GLN A 166 -23.78 -3.06 6.25
C GLN A 166 -24.61 -2.61 5.04
N ALA A 167 -24.18 -2.95 3.83
CA ALA A 167 -24.99 -2.82 2.63
C ALA A 167 -26.12 -3.86 2.60
N GLU A 168 -27.24 -3.46 2.00
CA GLU A 168 -28.36 -4.31 1.66
C GLU A 168 -28.23 -4.74 0.19
N ALA A 169 -27.61 -5.89 -0.07
CA ALA A 169 -27.26 -6.36 -1.42
C ALA A 169 -28.35 -6.16 -2.48
N ALA A 170 -29.60 -6.52 -2.16
CA ALA A 170 -30.74 -6.37 -3.08
C ALA A 170 -31.12 -4.91 -3.38
N ARG A 171 -30.92 -3.98 -2.42
CA ARG A 171 -31.23 -2.55 -2.56
C ARG A 171 -30.09 -1.80 -3.24
N HIS A 172 -28.86 -2.11 -2.82
CA HIS A 172 -27.61 -1.41 -3.17
C HIS A 172 -26.90 -1.99 -4.39
N ASN A 173 -27.35 -3.12 -4.93
CA ASN A 173 -26.66 -3.84 -6.02
C ASN A 173 -25.20 -4.16 -5.66
N THR A 174 -24.95 -4.50 -4.39
CA THR A 174 -23.67 -4.98 -3.87
C THR A 174 -23.70 -6.50 -3.76
N ASN A 175 -22.55 -7.10 -3.45
CA ASN A 175 -22.42 -8.55 -3.31
C ASN A 175 -22.88 -9.03 -1.92
N ASP A 176 -22.37 -8.42 -0.86
CA ASP A 176 -22.77 -8.68 0.53
C ASP A 176 -22.81 -7.36 1.33
N GLY A 177 -22.70 -7.44 2.66
CA GLY A 177 -22.72 -6.30 3.57
C GLY A 177 -21.50 -5.38 3.49
N ALA A 178 -20.32 -5.89 3.10
CA ALA A 178 -19.15 -5.05 2.84
C ALA A 178 -19.26 -4.32 1.50
N PHE A 179 -18.69 -3.12 1.41
CA PHE A 179 -18.67 -2.35 0.18
C PHE A 179 -17.53 -1.32 0.15
N VAL A 180 -16.92 -1.15 -1.02
CA VAL A 180 -15.91 -0.12 -1.32
C VAL A 180 -16.25 0.48 -2.69
N LEU A 181 -16.98 1.58 -2.71
CA LEU A 181 -17.50 2.20 -3.94
C LEU A 181 -16.67 3.43 -4.30
N LEU A 182 -16.15 3.50 -5.52
CA LEU A 182 -15.40 4.64 -6.05
C LEU A 182 -16.20 5.33 -7.15
N ASN A 183 -16.41 6.64 -7.03
CA ASN A 183 -16.95 7.49 -8.09
C ASN A 183 -15.90 8.54 -8.49
N PHE A 184 -15.23 8.33 -9.62
CA PHE A 184 -14.19 9.25 -10.10
C PHE A 184 -14.76 10.60 -10.57
N ALA A 185 -15.97 10.64 -11.09
CA ALA A 185 -16.61 11.88 -11.57
C ALA A 185 -16.95 12.81 -10.39
N ARG A 186 -17.54 12.24 -9.34
CA ARG A 186 -17.90 12.95 -8.10
C ARG A 186 -16.75 13.09 -7.12
N ARG A 187 -15.62 12.44 -7.40
CA ARG A 187 -14.41 12.40 -6.56
C ARG A 187 -14.71 11.92 -5.14
N LEU A 188 -15.52 10.87 -5.05
CA LEU A 188 -16.05 10.35 -3.79
C LEU A 188 -15.79 8.85 -3.68
N ILE A 189 -15.47 8.41 -2.47
CA ILE A 189 -15.33 7.01 -2.11
C ILE A 189 -16.23 6.76 -0.90
N VAL A 190 -17.01 5.67 -0.92
CA VAL A 190 -17.81 5.23 0.22
C VAL A 190 -17.38 3.82 0.61
N ILE A 191 -17.02 3.64 1.88
CA ILE A 191 -16.52 2.38 2.43
C ILE A 191 -17.38 2.01 3.64
N GLY A 192 -17.86 0.77 3.68
CA GLY A 192 -18.62 0.27 4.83
C GLY A 192 -18.65 -1.25 4.88
N GLY A 193 -19.19 -1.76 5.98
CA GLY A 193 -19.35 -3.18 6.28
C GLY A 193 -18.05 -3.92 6.59
N THR A 194 -16.91 -3.23 6.51
CA THR A 194 -15.57 -3.71 6.86
C THR A 194 -14.86 -2.70 7.73
N GLN A 195 -14.20 -3.17 8.79
CA GLN A 195 -13.35 -2.35 9.65
C GLN A 195 -11.88 -2.38 9.24
N TYR A 196 -11.53 -3.14 8.19
CA TYR A 196 -10.16 -3.29 7.72
C TYR A 196 -9.61 -1.95 7.21
N ALA A 197 -8.63 -1.39 7.90
CA ALA A 197 -8.15 -0.03 7.62
C ALA A 197 -7.46 0.09 6.25
N GLY A 198 -6.93 -1.03 5.73
CA GLY A 198 -6.32 -1.10 4.41
C GLY A 198 -7.24 -0.69 3.26
N GLU A 199 -8.57 -0.71 3.40
CA GLU A 199 -9.49 -0.21 2.37
C GLU A 199 -9.40 1.32 2.19
N ILE A 200 -9.16 2.07 3.26
CA ILE A 200 -8.94 3.52 3.19
C ILE A 200 -7.67 3.81 2.38
N LYS A 201 -6.57 3.14 2.70
CA LYS A 201 -5.29 3.26 1.96
C LYS A 201 -5.47 2.89 0.48
N LYS A 202 -5.96 1.69 0.21
CA LYS A 202 -5.96 1.12 -1.16
C LYS A 202 -7.02 1.70 -2.08
N SER A 203 -8.08 2.29 -1.54
CA SER A 203 -9.05 3.06 -2.35
C SER A 203 -8.43 4.35 -2.88
N ILE A 204 -7.68 5.10 -2.05
CA ILE A 204 -6.90 6.26 -2.51
C ILE A 204 -5.80 5.85 -3.48
N PHE A 205 -5.11 4.73 -3.25
CA PHE A 205 -4.14 4.22 -4.22
C PHE A 205 -4.78 3.89 -5.58
N SER A 206 -6.00 3.32 -5.57
CA SER A 206 -6.76 3.09 -6.81
C SER A 206 -7.10 4.40 -7.54
N VAL A 207 -7.38 5.48 -6.80
CA VAL A 207 -7.53 6.84 -7.37
C VAL A 207 -6.22 7.32 -7.99
N MET A 208 -5.08 7.13 -7.33
CA MET A 208 -3.77 7.53 -7.87
C MET A 208 -3.41 6.72 -9.13
N ASN A 209 -3.70 5.42 -9.15
CA ASN A 209 -3.55 4.57 -10.34
C ASN A 209 -4.49 4.95 -11.49
N TYR A 210 -5.62 5.60 -11.19
CA TYR A 210 -6.48 6.16 -12.22
C TYR A 210 -5.95 7.51 -12.75
N LEU A 211 -5.63 8.45 -11.86
CA LEU A 211 -5.32 9.84 -12.23
C LEU A 211 -3.91 10.05 -12.78
N LEU A 212 -2.88 9.44 -12.17
CA LEU A 212 -1.49 9.72 -12.50
C LEU A 212 -1.10 9.24 -13.92
N PRO A 213 -1.43 8.02 -14.36
CA PRO A 213 -1.04 7.55 -15.69
C PRO A 213 -1.64 8.39 -16.82
N GLN A 214 -2.86 8.92 -16.63
CA GLN A 214 -3.50 9.84 -17.58
C GLN A 214 -2.73 11.17 -17.74
N LYS A 215 -1.85 11.50 -16.80
CA LYS A 215 -0.94 12.66 -16.83
C LYS A 215 0.49 12.27 -17.24
N GLY A 216 0.73 11.04 -17.72
CA GLY A 216 2.07 10.56 -18.06
C GLY A 216 2.96 10.23 -16.85
N ILE A 217 2.38 10.14 -15.66
CA ILE A 217 3.10 9.82 -14.41
C ILE A 217 2.86 8.34 -14.10
N MET A 218 3.93 7.58 -13.92
CA MET A 218 3.80 6.17 -13.58
C MET A 218 3.46 6.03 -12.10
N SER A 219 2.28 5.47 -11.79
CA SER A 219 1.93 5.05 -10.43
C SER A 219 2.38 3.60 -10.22
N MET A 220 2.96 3.30 -9.06
CA MET A 220 3.72 2.09 -8.81
C MET A 220 3.35 1.48 -7.46
N HIS A 221 3.15 0.17 -7.44
CA HIS A 221 3.04 -0.61 -6.21
C HIS A 221 4.40 -1.25 -5.90
N ALA A 222 5.26 -0.48 -5.24
CA ALA A 222 6.65 -0.80 -5.02
C ALA A 222 7.17 -0.11 -3.75
N SER A 223 8.26 -0.60 -3.17
CA SER A 223 9.04 0.21 -2.23
C SER A 223 10.11 0.99 -2.99
N ALA A 224 10.61 2.07 -2.39
CA ALA A 224 11.71 2.83 -2.96
C ALA A 224 12.64 3.35 -1.87
N ASN A 225 13.94 3.35 -2.18
CA ASN A 225 14.98 3.93 -1.33
C ASN A 225 16.06 4.61 -2.16
N VAL A 226 16.87 5.45 -1.52
CA VAL A 226 17.94 6.21 -2.16
C VAL A 226 19.26 6.01 -1.44
N GLY A 227 20.32 5.73 -2.20
CA GLY A 227 21.67 5.62 -1.66
C GLY A 227 22.30 6.99 -1.40
N LYS A 228 23.44 7.00 -0.70
CA LYS A 228 24.19 8.22 -0.37
C LYS A 228 24.62 9.04 -1.59
N ALA A 229 24.73 8.41 -2.77
CA ALA A 229 25.07 9.07 -4.03
C ALA A 229 23.84 9.63 -4.78
N GLY A 230 22.63 9.51 -4.21
CA GLY A 230 21.39 9.90 -4.88
C GLY A 230 20.86 8.85 -5.86
N ASP A 231 21.43 7.65 -5.87
CA ASP A 231 21.00 6.52 -6.69
C ASP A 231 19.70 5.93 -6.14
N VAL A 232 18.58 6.17 -6.84
CA VAL A 232 17.26 5.67 -6.44
C VAL A 232 17.07 4.23 -6.91
N ALA A 233 16.51 3.38 -6.06
CA ALA A 233 16.10 2.03 -6.39
C ALA A 233 14.60 1.86 -6.13
N ILE A 234 13.91 1.19 -7.07
CA ILE A 234 12.51 0.77 -6.93
C ILE A 234 12.48 -0.74 -6.80
N LEU A 235 11.74 -1.28 -5.85
CA LEU A 235 11.55 -2.72 -5.66
C LEU A 235 10.07 -3.07 -5.81
N PHE A 236 9.72 -3.70 -6.94
CA PHE A 236 8.41 -4.31 -7.16
C PHE A 236 8.34 -5.69 -6.51
N GLY A 237 7.18 -6.04 -5.96
CA GLY A 237 6.98 -7.36 -5.39
C GLY A 237 5.63 -7.48 -4.68
N LEU A 238 5.05 -8.68 -4.74
CA LEU A 238 3.84 -9.01 -3.98
C LEU A 238 4.16 -9.22 -2.49
N SER A 239 3.11 -9.37 -1.68
CA SER A 239 3.26 -9.73 -0.27
C SER A 239 4.09 -11.02 -0.12
N GLY A 240 5.07 -11.01 0.78
CA GLY A 240 5.91 -12.18 1.06
C GLY A 240 7.14 -12.36 0.17
N THR A 241 7.34 -11.52 -0.86
CA THR A 241 8.56 -11.55 -1.71
C THR A 241 9.75 -10.78 -1.13
N GLY A 242 9.63 -10.23 0.08
CA GLY A 242 10.71 -9.53 0.78
C GLY A 242 10.85 -8.05 0.45
N LYS A 243 9.86 -7.41 -0.20
CA LYS A 243 9.89 -5.99 -0.57
C LYS A 243 10.26 -5.06 0.60
N THR A 244 9.51 -5.15 1.70
CA THR A 244 9.71 -4.34 2.91
C THR A 244 11.07 -4.63 3.56
N THR A 245 11.40 -5.91 3.74
CA THR A 245 12.67 -6.37 4.32
C THR A 245 13.89 -5.90 3.52
N LEU A 246 13.81 -5.94 2.19
CA LEU A 246 14.91 -5.56 1.28
C LEU A 246 15.01 -4.05 1.06
N SER A 247 13.91 -3.29 1.17
CA SER A 247 13.98 -1.83 1.13
C SER A 247 14.53 -1.20 2.41
N ALA A 248 14.38 -1.89 3.55
CA ALA A 248 14.99 -1.51 4.82
C ALA A 248 16.49 -1.89 4.83
N ASP A 249 17.28 -1.12 4.07
CA ASP A 249 18.74 -1.19 4.04
C ASP A 249 19.33 -0.06 4.88
N PRO A 250 20.15 -0.32 5.92
CA PRO A 250 20.74 0.71 6.75
C PRO A 250 21.66 1.69 5.99
N GLU A 251 22.13 1.34 4.79
CA GLU A 251 22.96 2.23 3.97
C GLU A 251 22.15 3.13 3.01
N ARG A 252 20.82 3.01 3.01
CA ARG A 252 19.92 3.68 2.06
C ARG A 252 18.75 4.32 2.80
N GLN A 253 18.41 5.55 2.43
CA GLN A 253 17.27 6.24 3.02
C GLN A 253 15.97 5.74 2.38
N LEU A 254 15.00 5.35 3.21
CA LEU A 254 13.68 4.93 2.75
C LEU A 254 12.91 6.14 2.18
N ILE A 255 12.41 6.02 0.95
CA ILE A 255 11.48 6.99 0.36
C ILE A 255 10.03 6.62 0.73
N GLY A 256 9.70 5.34 0.65
CA GLY A 256 8.42 4.75 1.05
C GLY A 256 8.41 3.24 0.85
N ASP A 257 7.46 2.54 1.47
CA ASP A 257 7.45 1.07 1.52
C ASP A 257 6.52 0.40 0.49
N ASP A 258 5.56 1.12 -0.11
CA ASP A 258 4.52 0.45 -0.90
C ASP A 258 3.94 1.20 -2.11
N GLU A 259 3.80 2.52 -2.07
CA GLU A 259 3.11 3.28 -3.13
C GLU A 259 3.89 4.52 -3.59
N HIS A 260 4.28 4.58 -4.87
CA HIS A 260 5.07 5.68 -5.42
C HIS A 260 4.55 6.16 -6.77
N GLY A 261 4.79 7.43 -7.07
CA GLY A 261 4.73 7.97 -8.41
C GLY A 261 6.13 8.21 -8.99
N TRP A 262 6.27 8.09 -10.31
CA TRP A 262 7.47 8.49 -11.05
C TRP A 262 7.08 9.53 -12.10
N SER A 263 7.30 10.81 -11.76
CA SER A 263 7.03 11.95 -12.63
C SER A 263 8.25 12.26 -13.53
N ASP A 264 8.23 13.40 -14.22
CA ASP A 264 9.41 13.91 -14.92
C ASP A 264 10.46 14.50 -13.98
N GLN A 265 10.16 14.66 -12.69
CA GLN A 265 11.10 15.17 -11.67
C GLN A 265 11.80 14.06 -10.88
N GLY A 266 11.26 12.84 -10.88
CA GLY A 266 11.80 11.74 -10.09
C GLY A 266 10.72 10.88 -9.45
N VAL A 267 11.11 10.13 -8.42
CA VAL A 267 10.22 9.28 -7.64
C VAL A 267 9.70 10.04 -6.43
N PHE A 268 8.43 9.88 -6.11
CA PHE A 268 7.82 10.41 -4.89
C PHE A 268 6.93 9.36 -4.24
N ASN A 269 6.89 9.36 -2.91
CA ASN A 269 5.99 8.54 -2.12
C ASN A 269 4.57 9.11 -2.22
N ILE A 270 3.58 8.24 -2.36
CA ILE A 270 2.17 8.62 -2.29
C ILE A 270 1.73 8.78 -0.83
N GLU A 271 2.41 8.10 0.08
CA GLU A 271 2.06 7.96 1.48
C GLU A 271 2.93 8.83 2.40
N GLY A 272 2.46 9.02 3.64
CA GLY A 272 3.18 9.64 4.75
C GLY A 272 3.52 8.67 5.89
N GLY A 273 3.25 7.38 5.68
CA GLY A 273 3.43 6.31 6.65
C GLY A 273 3.74 4.98 6.01
N CYS A 274 3.83 3.95 6.86
CA CYS A 274 3.98 2.56 6.45
C CYS A 274 2.85 1.71 7.07
N TYR A 275 2.49 0.62 6.39
CA TYR A 275 1.47 -0.33 6.86
C TYR A 275 2.01 -1.76 6.81
N ALA A 276 2.99 -2.01 7.67
CA ALA A 276 3.77 -3.24 7.66
C ALA A 276 2.96 -4.45 8.13
N LYS A 277 3.27 -5.64 7.59
CA LYS A 277 2.88 -6.91 8.21
C LYS A 277 3.77 -7.16 9.44
N VAL A 278 3.19 -7.64 10.53
CA VAL A 278 3.93 -7.84 11.79
C VAL A 278 3.86 -9.27 12.34
N ILE A 279 3.23 -10.20 11.63
CA ILE A 279 3.26 -11.62 12.00
C ILE A 279 4.70 -12.15 11.89
N ASN A 280 5.16 -12.87 12.92
CA ASN A 280 6.51 -13.40 13.09
C ASN A 280 7.62 -12.33 13.00
N LEU A 281 7.28 -11.05 13.26
CA LEU A 281 8.23 -9.96 13.23
C LEU A 281 9.18 -10.04 14.43
N SER A 282 10.49 -9.98 14.18
CA SER A 282 11.50 -10.02 15.23
C SER A 282 12.46 -8.83 15.15
N ALA A 283 12.97 -8.41 16.31
CA ALA A 283 13.98 -7.36 16.40
C ALA A 283 15.31 -7.75 15.71
N GLU A 284 15.59 -9.04 15.56
CA GLU A 284 16.79 -9.53 14.88
C GLU A 284 16.67 -9.38 13.35
N ALA A 285 15.53 -9.75 12.79
CA ALA A 285 15.33 -9.73 11.34
C ALA A 285 15.03 -8.32 10.82
N GLU A 286 14.17 -7.56 11.52
CA GLU A 286 13.65 -6.25 11.08
C GLU A 286 13.60 -5.25 12.25
N PRO A 287 14.76 -4.84 12.81
CA PRO A 287 14.82 -4.04 14.03
C PRO A 287 14.05 -2.72 13.96
N LEU A 288 14.11 -2.02 12.83
CA LEU A 288 13.46 -0.71 12.67
C LEU A 288 11.93 -0.82 12.69
N ILE A 289 11.37 -1.84 12.03
CA ILE A 289 9.93 -2.07 11.99
C ILE A 289 9.46 -2.64 13.34
N HIS A 290 10.22 -3.58 13.92
CA HIS A 290 9.91 -4.12 15.24
C HIS A 290 9.89 -3.02 16.31
N ALA A 291 10.79 -2.03 16.26
CA ALA A 291 10.79 -0.92 17.19
C ALA A 291 9.48 -0.11 17.16
N THR A 292 8.78 -0.06 16.02
CA THR A 292 7.49 0.67 15.91
C THR A 292 6.36 0.00 16.68
N THR A 293 6.42 -1.31 16.94
CA THR A 293 5.37 -2.04 17.69
C THR A 293 5.34 -1.70 19.17
N GLN A 294 6.28 -0.87 19.63
CA GLN A 294 6.40 -0.42 21.02
C GLN A 294 6.46 1.11 21.12
N GLN A 295 5.87 1.82 20.15
CA GLN A 295 5.90 3.28 20.12
C GLN A 295 4.51 3.90 20.05
N PHE A 296 4.28 4.91 20.89
CA PHE A 296 3.09 5.74 20.82
C PHE A 296 2.91 6.32 19.41
N GLY A 297 1.69 6.26 18.89
CA GLY A 297 1.37 6.67 17.52
C GLY A 297 1.21 5.50 16.55
N THR A 298 1.74 4.32 16.87
CA THR A 298 1.52 3.11 16.07
C THR A 298 0.15 2.52 16.36
N VAL A 299 -0.59 2.19 15.30
CA VAL A 299 -1.82 1.40 15.36
C VAL A 299 -1.49 -0.04 14.96
N LEU A 300 -1.68 -0.98 15.88
CA LEU A 300 -1.56 -2.42 15.65
C LEU A 300 -2.95 -2.99 15.35
N GLU A 301 -3.09 -3.62 14.20
CA GLU A 301 -4.37 -4.18 13.74
C GLU A 301 -4.32 -5.70 13.86
N ASN A 302 -5.27 -6.26 14.61
CA ASN A 302 -5.46 -7.70 14.84
C ASN A 302 -4.27 -8.43 15.49
N VAL A 303 -3.34 -7.72 16.11
CA VAL A 303 -2.23 -8.31 16.88
C VAL A 303 -2.76 -8.84 18.21
N VAL A 304 -2.42 -10.09 18.53
CA VAL A 304 -2.77 -10.68 19.83
C VAL A 304 -1.96 -10.03 20.93
N MET A 305 -2.61 -9.78 22.07
CA MET A 305 -2.01 -9.09 23.21
C MET A 305 -2.54 -9.70 24.51
N ASP A 306 -1.66 -9.94 25.47
CA ASP A 306 -2.07 -10.36 26.81
C ASP A 306 -2.86 -9.24 27.51
N GLU A 307 -4.05 -9.57 28.01
CA GLU A 307 -4.95 -8.58 28.60
C GLU A 307 -4.41 -7.93 29.88
N LYS A 308 -3.53 -8.62 30.61
CA LYS A 308 -3.00 -8.16 31.90
C LYS A 308 -1.67 -7.44 31.74
N THR A 309 -0.72 -8.05 31.03
CA THR A 309 0.64 -7.51 30.86
C THR A 309 0.74 -6.50 29.73
N ARG A 310 -0.20 -6.54 28.77
CA ARG A 310 -0.17 -5.77 27.52
C ARG A 310 1.00 -6.12 26.60
N GLU A 311 1.65 -7.25 26.85
CA GLU A 311 2.68 -7.79 25.95
C GLU A 311 2.02 -8.29 24.67
N LEU A 312 2.67 -7.99 23.54
CA LEU A 312 2.22 -8.38 22.21
C LEU A 312 2.74 -9.78 21.90
N ASP A 313 1.88 -10.63 21.36
CA ASP A 313 2.29 -11.88 20.72
C ASP A 313 2.29 -11.68 19.21
N LEU A 314 3.48 -11.46 18.65
CA LEU A 314 3.67 -11.25 17.21
C LEU A 314 3.71 -12.57 16.43
N ASP A 315 3.82 -13.71 17.11
CA ASP A 315 3.86 -15.03 16.49
C ASP A 315 2.46 -15.69 16.44
N ASP A 316 1.51 -15.18 17.23
CA ASP A 316 0.13 -15.68 17.27
C ASP A 316 -0.71 -15.19 16.08
N ASN A 317 -1.13 -16.13 15.24
CA ASN A 317 -2.00 -15.93 14.08
C ASN A 317 -3.45 -16.39 14.30
N SER A 318 -3.88 -16.63 15.54
CA SER A 318 -5.22 -17.13 15.89
C SER A 318 -6.36 -16.23 15.42
N ILE A 319 -6.09 -14.93 15.26
CA ILE A 319 -7.00 -13.98 14.60
C ILE A 319 -6.76 -13.97 13.08
N THR A 320 -5.51 -13.77 12.65
CA THR A 320 -5.14 -13.69 11.23
C THR A 320 -3.62 -13.77 11.05
N GLU A 321 -3.16 -14.26 9.89
CA GLU A 321 -1.76 -14.09 9.44
C GLU A 321 -1.50 -12.71 8.83
N ASN A 322 -2.53 -11.86 8.69
CA ASN A 322 -2.41 -10.51 8.17
C ASN A 322 -2.45 -9.47 9.30
N THR A 323 -1.77 -9.73 10.42
CA THR A 323 -1.58 -8.71 11.46
C THR A 323 -0.75 -7.54 10.92
N ARG A 324 -1.11 -6.31 11.29
CA ARG A 324 -0.52 -5.10 10.70
C ARG A 324 -0.09 -4.08 11.75
N ALA A 325 0.88 -3.25 11.38
CA ALA A 325 1.24 -2.03 12.08
C ALA A 325 1.18 -0.84 11.12
N SER A 326 0.36 0.16 11.45
CA SER A 326 0.33 1.46 10.79
C SER A 326 1.05 2.49 11.64
N TYR A 327 2.04 3.15 11.07
CA TYR A 327 2.83 4.17 11.74
C TYR A 327 3.29 5.26 10.75
N PRO A 328 3.46 6.52 11.19
CA PRO A 328 4.01 7.56 10.34
C PRO A 328 5.46 7.23 9.98
N ILE A 329 5.87 7.56 8.76
CA ILE A 329 7.20 7.15 8.24
C ILE A 329 8.34 7.78 9.03
N THR A 330 8.07 8.90 9.72
CA THR A 330 8.97 9.60 10.63
C THR A 330 9.41 8.77 11.83
N MET A 331 8.77 7.62 12.11
CA MET A 331 9.25 6.66 13.12
C MET A 331 10.41 5.79 12.62
N ILE A 332 10.64 5.72 11.31
CA ILE A 332 11.80 5.03 10.75
C ILE A 332 12.96 6.04 10.71
N PRO A 333 14.07 5.77 11.42
CA PRO A 333 15.24 6.64 11.39
C PRO A 333 15.74 6.87 9.96
N ASP A 334 16.13 8.11 9.66
CA ASP A 334 16.67 8.55 8.36
C ASP A 334 15.76 8.37 7.14
N ALA A 335 14.48 7.99 7.33
CA ALA A 335 13.50 7.97 6.25
C ALA A 335 13.17 9.39 5.76
N MET A 336 12.88 9.51 4.45
CA MET A 336 12.54 10.78 3.83
C MET A 336 11.07 11.14 4.11
N TYR A 337 10.83 12.36 4.59
CA TYR A 337 9.48 12.89 4.77
C TYR A 337 9.45 14.40 4.46
N PRO A 338 8.70 14.84 3.43
CA PRO A 338 7.92 14.02 2.49
C PRO A 338 8.86 13.23 1.55
N GLY A 339 8.49 12.00 1.20
CA GLY A 339 9.38 11.11 0.45
C GLY A 339 9.51 11.52 -1.02
N LYS A 340 10.59 12.18 -1.43
CA LYS A 340 10.86 12.54 -2.84
C LYS A 340 12.35 12.45 -3.16
N ALA A 341 12.69 11.83 -4.29
CA ALA A 341 14.05 11.67 -4.76
C ALA A 341 14.15 11.81 -6.29
N GLY A 342 15.36 11.67 -6.84
CA GLY A 342 15.61 11.75 -8.28
C GLY A 342 15.07 10.57 -9.08
N HIS A 343 15.56 10.42 -10.31
CA HIS A 343 15.19 9.29 -11.17
C HIS A 343 15.82 7.97 -10.69
N PRO A 344 15.11 6.83 -10.83
CA PRO A 344 15.65 5.51 -10.57
C PRO A 344 16.92 5.25 -11.37
N LYS A 345 17.92 4.66 -10.73
CA LYS A 345 19.05 3.99 -11.38
C LYS A 345 18.80 2.50 -11.52
N HIS A 346 18.01 1.94 -10.59
CA HIS A 346 17.72 0.52 -10.56
C HIS A 346 16.22 0.25 -10.35
N ILE A 347 15.71 -0.74 -11.07
CA ILE A 347 14.41 -1.36 -10.82
C ILE A 347 14.64 -2.84 -10.55
N ILE A 348 14.15 -3.31 -9.41
CA ILE A 348 14.25 -4.70 -8.97
C ILE A 348 12.85 -5.30 -8.97
N MET A 349 12.67 -6.41 -9.66
CA MET A 349 11.43 -7.19 -9.67
C MET A 349 11.62 -8.42 -8.81
N LEU A 350 10.98 -8.44 -7.64
CA LEU A 350 11.06 -9.53 -6.69
C LEU A 350 10.02 -10.60 -7.04
N THR A 351 10.47 -11.85 -7.14
CA THR A 351 9.60 -13.00 -7.34
C THR A 351 9.94 -14.10 -6.35
N CYS A 352 8.92 -14.75 -5.78
CA CYS A 352 9.12 -15.95 -4.99
C CYS A 352 8.84 -17.16 -5.87
N ASP A 353 9.85 -17.66 -6.62
CA ASP A 353 9.65 -18.85 -7.45
C ASP A 353 9.76 -20.14 -6.62
N ALA A 354 8.63 -20.81 -6.41
CA ALA A 354 8.58 -22.08 -5.70
C ALA A 354 8.92 -23.31 -6.56
N PHE A 355 9.07 -23.15 -7.88
CA PHE A 355 9.49 -24.22 -8.78
C PHE A 355 11.01 -24.36 -8.84
N GLY A 356 11.75 -23.34 -8.40
CA GLY A 356 13.21 -23.33 -8.42
C GLY A 356 13.78 -23.35 -9.83
N VAL A 357 13.10 -22.65 -10.75
CA VAL A 357 13.44 -22.55 -12.17
C VAL A 357 14.13 -21.23 -12.46
N LEU A 358 13.63 -20.13 -11.89
CA LEU A 358 14.18 -18.80 -12.14
C LEU A 358 15.57 -18.65 -11.49
N PRO A 359 16.55 -18.08 -12.20
CA PRO A 359 17.86 -17.81 -11.66
C PRO A 359 17.79 -16.90 -10.41
N PRO A 360 18.80 -16.96 -9.51
CA PRO A 360 18.83 -16.11 -8.32
C PRO A 360 18.72 -14.62 -8.64
N ILE A 361 19.45 -14.15 -9.66
CA ILE A 361 19.36 -12.79 -10.19
C ILE A 361 19.58 -12.80 -11.71
N SER A 362 18.84 -11.95 -12.43
CA SER A 362 19.02 -11.77 -13.87
C SER A 362 18.90 -10.31 -14.27
N LYS A 363 19.75 -9.87 -15.20
CA LYS A 363 19.63 -8.56 -15.85
C LYS A 363 18.55 -8.64 -16.91
N LEU A 364 17.65 -7.67 -16.92
CA LEU A 364 16.54 -7.60 -17.85
C LEU A 364 16.81 -6.56 -18.93
N THR A 365 16.46 -6.89 -20.17
CA THR A 365 16.19 -5.90 -21.22
C THR A 365 14.93 -5.09 -20.86
N THR A 366 14.71 -3.95 -21.53
CA THR A 366 13.49 -3.15 -21.32
C THR A 366 12.23 -3.96 -21.62
N GLU A 367 12.24 -4.74 -22.70
CA GLU A 367 11.11 -5.58 -23.12
C GLU A 367 10.84 -6.69 -22.10
N GLN A 368 11.89 -7.33 -21.57
CA GLN A 368 11.75 -8.32 -20.49
C GLN A 368 11.25 -7.66 -19.19
N ALA A 369 11.72 -6.45 -18.85
CA ALA A 369 11.21 -5.72 -17.70
C ALA A 369 9.70 -5.44 -17.85
N MET A 370 9.25 -4.96 -19.01
CA MET A 370 7.83 -4.78 -19.29
C MET A 370 7.04 -6.10 -19.22
N TYR A 371 7.59 -7.19 -19.76
CA TYR A 371 6.98 -8.53 -19.70
C TYR A 371 6.81 -9.05 -18.28
N HIS A 372 7.87 -9.01 -17.46
CA HIS A 372 7.83 -9.45 -16.07
C HIS A 372 6.97 -8.54 -15.20
N PHE A 373 6.93 -7.24 -15.50
CA PHE A 373 6.03 -6.29 -14.85
C PHE A 373 4.55 -6.58 -15.15
N MET A 374 4.19 -6.83 -16.41
CA MET A 374 2.82 -7.21 -16.79
C MET A 374 2.43 -8.58 -16.24
N SER A 375 3.38 -9.50 -16.12
CA SER A 375 3.16 -10.82 -15.55
C SER A 375 2.94 -10.73 -14.03
N GLY A 376 3.79 -9.98 -13.33
CA GLY A 376 3.78 -9.87 -11.87
C GLY A 376 3.75 -11.23 -11.17
N TYR A 377 4.62 -12.13 -11.65
CA TYR A 377 4.69 -13.52 -11.21
C TYR A 377 5.26 -13.63 -9.79
N THR A 378 4.63 -14.49 -8.98
CA THR A 378 5.19 -15.04 -7.74
C THR A 378 4.50 -16.37 -7.40
N ALA A 379 5.04 -17.14 -6.47
CA ALA A 379 4.30 -18.16 -5.75
C ALA A 379 3.90 -17.64 -4.36
N LYS A 380 2.67 -17.93 -3.95
CA LYS A 380 2.26 -17.88 -2.55
C LYS A 380 2.72 -19.16 -1.88
N VAL A 381 3.30 -19.08 -0.70
CA VAL A 381 3.90 -20.23 -0.01
C VAL A 381 3.30 -20.42 1.37
N ALA A 382 3.41 -21.63 1.91
CA ALA A 382 2.84 -21.98 3.21
C ALA A 382 3.32 -21.01 4.31
N GLY A 383 2.37 -20.56 5.15
CA GLY A 383 2.62 -19.61 6.24
C GLY A 383 2.73 -18.12 5.84
N THR A 384 2.39 -17.77 4.59
CA THR A 384 2.32 -16.36 4.14
C THR A 384 0.88 -15.85 3.94
N GLU A 385 -0.07 -16.76 3.77
CA GLU A 385 -1.51 -16.51 3.69
C GLU A 385 -2.32 -17.72 4.19
N ALA A 386 -3.45 -17.44 4.85
CA ALA A 386 -4.29 -18.43 5.49
C ALA A 386 -4.80 -19.49 4.48
N GLY A 387 -4.66 -20.76 4.84
CA GLY A 387 -5.15 -21.89 4.04
C GLY A 387 -4.21 -22.38 2.93
N ILE A 388 -3.02 -21.77 2.77
CA ILE A 388 -2.03 -22.23 1.80
C ILE A 388 -1.09 -23.24 2.48
N THR A 389 -1.18 -24.51 2.07
CA THR A 389 -0.31 -25.59 2.54
C THR A 389 0.75 -25.99 1.51
N GLU A 390 0.50 -25.71 0.23
CA GLU A 390 1.40 -25.96 -0.89
C GLU A 390 1.57 -24.70 -1.74
N PRO A 391 2.74 -24.49 -2.39
CA PRO A 391 2.95 -23.30 -3.19
C PRO A 391 1.95 -23.15 -4.32
N THR A 392 1.28 -22.00 -4.37
CA THR A 392 0.31 -21.69 -5.43
C THR A 392 0.85 -20.58 -6.32
N THR A 393 0.86 -20.81 -7.63
CA THR A 393 1.24 -19.78 -8.60
C THR A 393 0.28 -18.61 -8.56
N THR A 394 0.81 -17.41 -8.70
CA THR A 394 0.02 -16.18 -8.76
C THR A 394 0.65 -15.22 -9.78
N PHE A 395 -0.21 -14.67 -10.63
CA PHE A 395 0.14 -13.60 -11.55
C PHE A 395 -0.72 -12.40 -11.17
N SER A 396 -0.06 -11.30 -10.81
CA SER A 396 -0.72 -10.06 -10.43
C SER A 396 -0.11 -8.94 -11.24
N ALA A 397 -0.72 -8.64 -12.39
CA ALA A 397 -0.23 -7.63 -13.31
C ALA A 397 0.19 -6.34 -12.62
N CYS A 398 1.31 -5.76 -13.08
CA CYS A 398 1.94 -4.58 -12.49
C CYS A 398 2.38 -4.77 -11.02
N PHE A 399 2.52 -6.02 -10.57
CA PHE A 399 2.69 -6.41 -9.17
C PHE A 399 1.59 -5.84 -8.24
N GLY A 400 0.40 -5.53 -8.76
CA GLY A 400 -0.61 -4.77 -8.02
C GLY A 400 -2.00 -4.78 -8.64
N ALA A 401 -2.35 -5.83 -9.40
CA ALA A 401 -3.57 -5.89 -10.21
C ALA A 401 -4.86 -5.43 -9.48
N PRO A 402 -5.12 -5.79 -8.20
CA PRO A 402 -6.32 -5.34 -7.49
C PRO A 402 -6.51 -3.81 -7.38
N PHE A 403 -5.42 -3.05 -7.57
CA PHE A 403 -5.38 -1.60 -7.41
C PHE A 403 -5.25 -0.85 -8.74
N MET A 404 -5.05 -1.57 -9.86
CA MET A 404 -4.87 -0.98 -11.17
C MET A 404 -6.24 -0.63 -11.76
N ALA A 405 -6.52 0.66 -11.88
CA ALA A 405 -7.78 1.16 -12.44
C ALA A 405 -7.81 1.08 -13.97
N LEU A 406 -6.68 1.36 -14.63
CA LEU A 406 -6.52 1.27 -16.09
C LEU A 406 -5.98 -0.09 -16.53
N HIS A 407 -5.96 -0.34 -17.85
CA HIS A 407 -5.42 -1.59 -18.41
C HIS A 407 -3.91 -1.72 -18.11
N PRO A 408 -3.38 -2.91 -17.78
CA PRO A 408 -1.96 -3.09 -17.44
C PRO A 408 -0.97 -2.54 -18.47
N SER A 409 -1.32 -2.56 -19.76
CA SER A 409 -0.48 -2.02 -20.82
C SER A 409 -0.17 -0.52 -20.64
N VAL A 410 -1.10 0.26 -20.09
CA VAL A 410 -0.87 1.71 -19.84
C VAL A 410 0.31 1.92 -18.90
N TYR A 411 0.39 1.13 -17.83
CA TYR A 411 1.48 1.21 -16.87
C TYR A 411 2.79 0.64 -17.43
N ALA A 412 2.70 -0.46 -18.20
CA ALA A 412 3.86 -1.07 -18.84
C ALA A 412 4.50 -0.15 -19.88
N ASP A 413 3.69 0.56 -20.69
CA ASP A 413 4.17 1.52 -21.67
C ASP A 413 4.87 2.71 -20.99
N LEU A 414 4.30 3.22 -19.88
CA LEU A 414 4.93 4.25 -19.07
C LEU A 414 6.26 3.78 -18.46
N LEU A 415 6.30 2.55 -17.95
CA LEU A 415 7.51 1.93 -17.41
C LEU A 415 8.61 1.86 -18.48
N GLY A 416 8.31 1.28 -19.65
CA GLY A 416 9.26 1.13 -20.75
C GLY A 416 9.79 2.48 -21.25
N ALA A 417 8.90 3.45 -21.43
CA ALA A 417 9.29 4.80 -21.84
C ALA A 417 10.25 5.47 -20.82
N LYS A 418 9.97 5.30 -19.52
CA LYS A 418 10.81 5.87 -18.46
C LYS A 418 12.13 5.13 -18.27
N ILE A 419 12.15 3.79 -18.39
CA ILE A 419 13.39 3.00 -18.39
C ILE A 419 14.32 3.51 -19.50
N ASN A 420 13.82 3.61 -20.73
CA ASN A 420 14.61 4.04 -21.88
C ASN A 420 15.07 5.50 -21.75
N LYS A 421 14.18 6.41 -21.32
CA LYS A 421 14.50 7.84 -21.15
C LYS A 421 15.61 8.07 -20.12
N HIS A 422 15.64 7.28 -19.04
CA HIS A 422 16.53 7.51 -17.91
C HIS A 422 17.69 6.50 -17.82
N GLY A 423 17.76 5.51 -18.72
CA GLY A 423 18.82 4.50 -18.75
C GLY A 423 18.84 3.65 -17.49
N VAL A 424 17.68 3.15 -17.07
CA VAL A 424 17.51 2.43 -15.80
C VAL A 424 17.90 0.96 -15.95
N SER A 425 18.74 0.44 -15.04
CA SER A 425 19.09 -0.98 -15.00
C SER A 425 17.98 -1.78 -14.32
N CYS A 426 17.41 -2.76 -15.04
CA CYS A 426 16.34 -3.61 -14.52
C CYS A 426 16.85 -5.01 -14.17
N TRP A 427 16.38 -5.53 -13.04
CA TRP A 427 16.80 -6.83 -12.51
C TRP A 427 15.59 -7.66 -12.09
N LEU A 428 15.61 -8.95 -12.38
CA LEU A 428 14.72 -9.95 -11.78
C LEU A 428 15.49 -10.63 -10.65
N LEU A 429 14.96 -10.58 -9.43
CA LEU A 429 15.57 -11.17 -8.25
C LEU A 429 14.63 -12.23 -7.69
N ASN A 430 15.03 -13.49 -7.79
CA ASN A 430 14.30 -14.58 -7.17
C ASN A 430 14.60 -14.58 -5.66
N THR A 431 13.54 -14.60 -4.84
CA THR A 431 13.58 -14.72 -3.37
C THR A 431 12.94 -16.02 -2.88
N GLY A 432 12.60 -16.90 -3.83
CA GLY A 432 11.99 -18.21 -3.61
C GLY A 432 13.05 -19.31 -3.46
N TRP A 433 12.88 -20.38 -4.24
CA TRP A 433 13.66 -21.61 -4.15
C TRP A 433 14.74 -21.67 -5.22
N ASN A 434 15.82 -22.40 -4.91
CA ASN A 434 16.87 -22.78 -5.83
C ASN A 434 17.18 -24.28 -5.70
N GLY A 435 17.69 -24.89 -6.76
CA GLY A 435 18.11 -26.30 -6.80
C GLY A 435 16.96 -27.30 -6.91
N GLY A 436 15.77 -26.84 -7.33
CA GLY A 436 14.58 -27.66 -7.51
C GLY A 436 13.32 -27.06 -6.86
N PRO A 437 12.16 -27.71 -7.06
CA PRO A 437 10.89 -27.22 -6.55
C PRO A 437 10.79 -27.32 -5.03
N TYR A 438 9.80 -26.64 -4.45
CA TYR A 438 9.43 -26.76 -3.04
C TYR A 438 9.35 -28.22 -2.59
N GLY A 439 9.97 -28.52 -1.45
CA GLY A 439 10.10 -29.88 -0.90
C GLY A 439 11.36 -30.63 -1.37
N VAL A 440 12.01 -30.19 -2.45
CA VAL A 440 13.28 -30.74 -2.95
C VAL A 440 14.40 -29.70 -2.87
N GLY A 441 14.18 -28.53 -3.46
CA GLY A 441 15.09 -27.40 -3.41
C GLY A 441 15.08 -26.69 -2.06
N THR A 442 15.91 -25.67 -1.93
CA THR A 442 16.01 -24.86 -0.71
C THR A 442 15.63 -23.42 -1.00
N ARG A 443 14.93 -22.78 -0.06
CA ARG A 443 14.65 -21.35 -0.15
C ARG A 443 15.96 -20.57 -0.04
N MET A 444 16.14 -19.59 -0.92
CA MET A 444 17.34 -18.77 -0.91
C MET A 444 17.53 -18.07 0.44
N LYS A 445 18.76 -18.15 0.95
CA LYS A 445 19.13 -17.49 2.20
C LYS A 445 19.09 -15.98 2.00
N ILE A 446 18.41 -15.26 2.88
CA ILE A 446 18.26 -13.80 2.84
C ILE A 446 19.60 -13.06 2.73
N ARG A 447 20.67 -13.61 3.32
CA ARG A 447 22.04 -13.07 3.20
C ARG A 447 22.51 -13.00 1.73
N TYR A 448 22.24 -14.02 0.94
CA TYR A 448 22.61 -14.04 -0.47
C TYR A 448 21.72 -13.11 -1.29
N THR A 449 20.42 -13.09 -1.03
CA THR A 449 19.49 -12.14 -1.66
C THR A 449 19.92 -10.68 -1.42
N ARG A 450 20.28 -10.31 -0.19
CA ARG A 450 20.84 -8.99 0.12
C ARG A 450 22.17 -8.72 -0.58
N SER A 451 23.04 -9.72 -0.68
CA SER A 451 24.34 -9.57 -1.36
C SER A 451 24.14 -9.30 -2.86
N MET A 452 23.27 -10.05 -3.53
CA MET A 452 22.92 -9.85 -4.95
C MET A 452 22.26 -8.49 -5.19
N LEU A 453 21.30 -8.12 -4.34
CA LEU A 453 20.67 -6.80 -4.40
C LEU A 453 21.72 -5.69 -4.28
N ASN A 454 22.58 -5.75 -3.26
CA ASN A 454 23.58 -4.71 -3.02
C ASN A 454 24.62 -4.65 -4.15
N ALA A 455 25.03 -5.78 -4.70
CA ALA A 455 25.92 -5.82 -5.87
C ALA A 455 25.26 -5.15 -7.09
N ALA A 456 23.98 -5.42 -7.35
CA ALA A 456 23.22 -4.77 -8.41
C ALA A 456 23.11 -3.25 -8.19
N LEU A 457 22.76 -2.81 -6.98
CA LEU A 457 22.58 -1.39 -6.65
C LEU A 457 23.89 -0.59 -6.65
N ARG A 458 25.03 -1.24 -6.44
CA ARG A 458 26.37 -0.62 -6.51
C ARG A 458 26.97 -0.63 -7.91
N GLY A 459 26.27 -1.21 -8.89
CA GLY A 459 26.78 -1.39 -10.25
C GLY A 459 27.89 -2.45 -10.36
N GLU A 460 28.11 -3.25 -9.31
CA GLU A 460 29.12 -4.33 -9.31
C GLU A 460 28.79 -5.42 -10.33
N LEU A 461 27.52 -5.54 -10.72
CA LEU A 461 27.03 -6.48 -11.74
C LEU A 461 26.91 -5.88 -13.14
N ASP A 462 27.17 -4.58 -13.34
CA ASP A 462 26.89 -3.91 -14.62
C ASP A 462 27.78 -4.41 -15.77
N ASN A 463 29.01 -4.82 -15.45
CA ASN A 463 30.04 -5.27 -16.41
C ASN A 463 30.47 -6.73 -16.19
N VAL A 464 29.72 -7.50 -15.38
CA VAL A 464 29.99 -8.92 -15.20
C VAL A 464 29.51 -9.66 -16.45
N GLU A 465 30.28 -10.65 -16.91
CA GLU A 465 29.87 -11.53 -18.01
C GLU A 465 28.55 -12.21 -17.65
N THR A 466 27.65 -12.33 -18.64
CA THR A 466 26.35 -12.99 -18.44
C THR A 466 26.22 -14.19 -19.34
N GLU A 467 25.70 -15.28 -18.80
CA GLU A 467 25.17 -16.39 -19.59
C GLU A 467 23.68 -16.17 -19.90
N LEU A 468 23.21 -16.72 -21.01
CA LEU A 468 21.80 -16.67 -21.39
C LEU A 468 21.10 -17.92 -20.91
N ASP A 469 20.02 -17.74 -20.16
CA ASP A 469 19.09 -18.81 -19.84
C ASP A 469 18.41 -19.34 -21.12
N GLU A 470 18.32 -20.67 -21.26
CA GLU A 470 17.84 -21.32 -22.48
C GLU A 470 16.32 -21.19 -22.71
N ILE A 471 15.54 -20.94 -21.65
CA ILE A 471 14.07 -20.98 -21.69
C ILE A 471 13.49 -19.57 -21.82
N PHE A 472 13.91 -18.67 -20.94
CA PHE A 472 13.44 -17.31 -20.77
C PHE A 472 14.34 -16.28 -21.45
N GLY A 473 15.55 -16.66 -21.87
CA GLY A 473 16.52 -15.72 -22.47
C GLY A 473 17.02 -14.67 -21.48
N LEU A 474 17.00 -14.98 -20.18
CA LEU A 474 17.44 -14.10 -19.11
C LEU A 474 18.97 -14.02 -19.07
N HIS A 475 19.52 -12.84 -18.83
CA HIS A 475 20.96 -12.65 -18.67
C HIS A 475 21.38 -12.89 -17.21
N ILE A 476 22.02 -14.02 -16.94
CA ILE A 476 22.46 -14.44 -15.61
C ILE A 476 23.92 -14.03 -15.42
N PRO A 477 24.27 -13.21 -14.41
CA PRO A 477 25.67 -12.91 -14.11
C PRO A 477 26.43 -14.18 -13.70
N VAL A 478 27.59 -14.44 -14.32
CA VAL A 478 28.40 -15.66 -14.03
C VAL A 478 29.07 -15.62 -12.65
N SER A 479 29.06 -14.47 -11.98
CA SER A 479 29.56 -14.32 -10.61
C SER A 479 28.88 -13.14 -9.90
N CYS A 480 28.78 -13.22 -8.58
CA CYS A 480 28.33 -12.12 -7.74
C CYS A 480 29.16 -12.08 -6.45
N PRO A 481 29.68 -10.91 -6.03
CA PRO A 481 30.43 -10.80 -4.79
C PRO A 481 29.66 -11.34 -3.58
N ASN A 482 30.34 -12.11 -2.73
CA ASN A 482 29.80 -12.72 -1.50
C ASN A 482 28.63 -13.71 -1.72
N VAL A 483 28.47 -14.22 -2.93
CA VAL A 483 27.53 -15.29 -3.29
C VAL A 483 28.35 -16.46 -3.85
N PRO A 484 28.06 -17.72 -3.46
CA PRO A 484 28.70 -18.88 -4.06
C PRO A 484 28.46 -18.95 -5.58
N SER A 485 29.36 -19.63 -6.30
CA SER A 485 29.23 -19.79 -7.76
C SER A 485 28.23 -20.88 -8.14
N GLU A 486 28.03 -21.88 -7.27
CA GLU A 486 26.98 -22.89 -7.35
C GLU A 486 25.62 -22.37 -6.86
#